data_AF-A0A9K3M481-F1
#
_entry.id   AF-A0A9K3M481-F1
#
_cell.length_a   1.000
_cell.length_b   1.000
_cell.length_c   1.000
_cell.angle_alpha   90.00
_cell.angle_beta   90.00
_cell.angle_gamma   90.00
#
_symmetry.space_group_name_H-M   'P 1'
#
loop_
_entity.id
_entity.type
_entity.pdbx_description
1 polymer ?
#
loop_
_entity_poly.entity_id
_entity_poly.type
_entity_poly.pdbx_seq_one_letter_code
_entity_poly.pdbx_strand_id
1 'polypeptide(L)'
;MNGPYPAGKSDMKIFKEDGLKAKLIAAKKMCIADGGYAGSDHIHECSTTNIHDSRPARRFKARVLKRHEKFNGVTKNFHSVDCRFRHSIDKFKSFFEAICVICQYQIETDKPLYDVLVEDVLQEDE
;
A
#
# COMPACT_ATOMS: atom_id res chain seq x y z
N MET A 1 8.27 2.35 7.61
CA MET A 1 9.10 1.20 8.03
C MET A 1 10.52 1.70 8.08
N ASN A 2 11.26 1.44 9.16
CA ASN A 2 12.62 1.95 9.31
C ASN A 2 13.60 0.77 9.21
N GLY A 3 14.08 0.44 8.02
CA GLY A 3 15.11 -0.59 7.86
C GLY A 3 16.53 -0.02 7.92
N PRO A 4 17.57 -0.88 7.86
CA PRO A 4 18.96 -0.45 7.86
C PRO A 4 19.33 -0.12 6.42
N TYR A 5 18.82 0.99 5.90
CA TYR A 5 19.14 1.46 4.56
C TYR A 5 19.89 2.80 4.66
N PRO A 6 20.85 3.09 3.77
CA PRO A 6 21.30 4.47 3.56
C PRO A 6 20.09 5.35 3.20
N ALA A 7 20.21 6.68 3.37
CA ALA A 7 19.13 7.63 3.05
C ALA A 7 18.50 7.27 1.70
N GLY A 8 17.23 6.84 1.75
CA GLY A 8 16.61 6.06 0.69
C GLY A 8 16.35 6.87 -0.58
N LYS A 9 16.36 6.17 -1.73
CA LYS A 9 15.75 6.68 -2.97
C LYS A 9 14.28 6.99 -2.68
N SER A 10 13.72 8.03 -3.32
CA SER A 10 12.30 8.32 -3.18
C SER A 10 11.44 7.15 -3.68
N ASP A 11 10.25 6.97 -3.10
CA ASP A 11 9.33 5.90 -3.50
C ASP A 11 9.02 5.89 -5.00
N MET A 12 9.02 7.07 -5.63
CA MET A 12 8.87 7.22 -7.08
C MET A 12 10.03 6.61 -7.85
N LYS A 13 11.28 6.80 -7.39
CA LYS A 13 12.45 6.17 -8.01
C LYS A 13 12.41 4.65 -7.82
N ILE A 14 12.03 4.17 -6.64
CA ILE A 14 11.87 2.73 -6.39
C ILE A 14 10.79 2.14 -7.32
N PHE A 15 9.64 2.80 -7.46
CA PHE A 15 8.56 2.34 -8.35
C PHE A 15 9.03 2.18 -9.81
N LYS A 16 9.80 3.16 -10.30
CA LYS A 16 10.30 3.21 -11.68
C LYS A 16 11.50 2.28 -11.92
N GLU A 17 12.47 2.26 -11.01
CA GLU A 17 13.79 1.63 -11.19
C GLU A 17 13.86 0.21 -10.61
N ASP A 18 13.16 -0.08 -9.51
CA ASP A 18 13.30 -1.37 -8.79
C ASP A 18 12.25 -2.41 -9.23
N GLY A 19 11.69 -2.22 -10.43
CA GLY A 19 10.96 -3.25 -11.18
C GLY A 19 9.48 -3.42 -10.83
N LEU A 20 8.90 -2.64 -9.91
CA LEU A 20 7.47 -2.71 -9.59
C LEU A 20 6.61 -2.34 -10.83
N LYS A 21 6.97 -1.28 -11.56
CA LYS A 21 6.32 -0.92 -12.82
C LYS A 21 6.37 -2.07 -13.84
N ALA A 22 7.54 -2.67 -14.03
CA ALA A 22 7.72 -3.78 -14.97
C ALA A 22 6.87 -5.01 -14.59
N LYS A 23 6.74 -5.32 -13.30
CA LYS A 23 5.87 -6.40 -12.81
C LYS A 23 4.39 -6.13 -13.06
N LEU A 24 3.93 -4.89 -12.88
CA LEU A 24 2.54 -4.51 -13.16
C LEU A 24 2.19 -4.67 -14.64
N ILE A 25 3.09 -4.22 -15.53
CA ILE A 25 2.96 -4.39 -16.99
C ILE A 25 2.92 -5.87 -17.35
N ALA A 26 3.87 -6.66 -16.85
CA ALA A 26 3.93 -8.10 -17.11
C ALA A 26 2.67 -8.84 -16.61
N ALA A 27 2.14 -8.43 -15.45
CA ALA A 27 0.92 -8.99 -14.89
C ALA A 27 -0.37 -8.47 -15.55
N LYS A 28 -0.27 -7.44 -16.42
CA LYS A 28 -1.41 -6.70 -16.99
C LYS A 28 -2.37 -6.19 -15.91
N LYS A 29 -1.83 -5.70 -14.79
CA LYS A 29 -2.59 -5.17 -13.65
C LYS A 29 -2.29 -3.70 -13.44
N MET A 30 -3.29 -2.95 -12.96
CA MET A 30 -3.12 -1.57 -12.51
C MET A 30 -3.02 -1.50 -10.99
N CYS A 31 -2.18 -0.59 -10.51
CA CYS A 31 -2.01 -0.22 -9.12
C CYS A 31 -3.02 0.86 -8.73
N ILE A 32 -3.48 0.89 -7.47
CA ILE A 32 -4.16 2.08 -6.92
C ILE A 32 -3.11 2.83 -6.11
N ALA A 33 -2.84 4.08 -6.47
CA ALA A 33 -1.81 4.90 -5.85
C ALA A 33 -2.39 6.15 -5.20
N ASP A 34 -1.60 6.75 -4.32
CA ASP A 34 -1.90 8.03 -3.70
C ASP A 34 -1.78 9.19 -4.71
N GLY A 35 -2.35 10.35 -4.38
CA GLY A 35 -2.38 11.54 -5.23
C GLY A 35 -0.99 12.04 -5.66
N GLY A 36 0.06 11.78 -4.87
CA GLY A 36 1.44 12.11 -5.22
C GLY A 36 2.00 11.35 -6.44
N TYR A 37 1.28 10.35 -6.93
CA TYR A 37 1.58 9.59 -8.15
C TYR A 37 0.74 10.05 -9.35
N ALA A 38 0.19 11.26 -9.31
CA ALA A 38 -0.43 11.88 -10.46
C ALA A 38 0.66 12.36 -11.44
N GLY A 39 0.83 11.66 -12.57
CA GLY A 39 1.79 12.06 -13.60
C GLY A 39 1.72 11.19 -14.87
N SER A 40 2.17 11.74 -16.00
CA SER A 40 2.10 11.10 -17.33
C SER A 40 2.91 9.81 -17.42
N ASP A 41 4.02 9.69 -16.68
CA ASP A 41 4.96 8.57 -16.81
C ASP A 41 4.42 7.22 -16.31
N HIS A 42 3.30 7.21 -15.58
CA HIS A 42 2.78 6.03 -14.87
C HIS A 42 1.24 5.95 -14.88
N ILE A 43 0.59 6.72 -15.76
CA ILE A 43 -0.88 6.76 -15.86
C ILE A 43 -1.47 5.44 -16.38
N HIS A 44 -0.67 4.61 -17.06
CA HIS A 44 -1.09 3.31 -17.59
C HIS A 44 -0.94 2.18 -16.56
N GLU A 45 -0.13 2.39 -15.53
CA GLU A 45 0.18 1.37 -14.53
C GLU A 45 -0.44 1.71 -13.16
N CYS A 46 -0.80 2.97 -12.90
CA CYS A 46 -1.36 3.41 -11.63
C CYS A 46 -2.58 4.32 -11.80
N SER A 47 -3.60 4.05 -10.99
CA SER A 47 -4.83 4.81 -10.90
C SER A 47 -4.85 5.56 -9.57
N THR A 48 -4.86 6.89 -9.63
CA THR A 48 -4.97 7.76 -8.45
C THR A 48 -6.42 8.23 -8.25
N THR A 49 -6.73 8.74 -7.07
CA THR A 49 -8.00 9.45 -6.84
C THR A 49 -8.00 10.74 -7.65
N ASN A 50 -8.97 10.90 -8.56
CA ASN A 50 -9.10 12.10 -9.37
C ASN A 50 -10.51 12.71 -9.28
N ILE A 51 -10.65 13.95 -9.75
CA ILE A 51 -11.94 14.68 -9.72
C ILE A 51 -12.97 14.14 -10.74
N HIS A 52 -12.49 13.43 -11.76
CA HIS A 52 -13.30 12.83 -12.82
C HIS A 52 -13.80 11.43 -12.46
N ASP A 53 -13.45 10.90 -11.29
CA ASP A 53 -13.87 9.59 -10.85
C ASP A 53 -15.37 9.59 -10.59
N SER A 54 -16.06 8.60 -11.17
CA SER A 54 -17.44 8.33 -10.80
C SER A 54 -17.52 8.04 -9.30
N ARG A 55 -18.66 8.35 -8.69
CA ARG A 55 -18.88 8.13 -7.25
C ARG A 55 -18.54 6.70 -6.80
N PRO A 56 -18.92 5.62 -7.53
CA PRO A 56 -18.50 4.26 -7.20
C PRO A 56 -16.98 4.05 -7.27
N ALA A 57 -16.30 4.62 -8.27
CA ALA A 57 -14.85 4.51 -8.43
C ALA A 57 -14.11 5.23 -7.30
N ARG A 58 -14.55 6.44 -6.93
CA ARG A 58 -14.00 7.20 -5.80
C ARG A 58 -14.16 6.42 -4.49
N ARG A 59 -15.34 5.87 -4.21
CA ARG A 59 -15.61 5.01 -3.05
C ARG A 59 -14.74 3.76 -3.03
N PHE A 60 -14.52 3.13 -4.18
CA PHE A 60 -13.65 1.96 -4.31
C PHE A 60 -12.19 2.30 -3.99
N LYS A 61 -11.62 3.31 -4.66
CA LYS A 61 -10.22 3.73 -4.44
C LYS A 61 -9.98 4.16 -2.99
N ALA A 62 -10.87 4.95 -2.41
CA ALA A 62 -10.77 5.38 -1.01
C ALA A 62 -10.78 4.20 -0.03
N ARG A 63 -11.67 3.22 -0.22
CA ARG A 63 -11.69 2.01 0.62
C ARG A 63 -10.41 1.20 0.50
N VAL A 64 -9.89 1.02 -0.72
CA VAL A 64 -8.65 0.26 -0.94
C VAL A 64 -7.47 0.94 -0.26
N LEU A 65 -7.32 2.27 -0.41
CA LEU A 65 -6.25 3.04 0.24
C LEU A 65 -6.32 2.92 1.77
N LYS A 66 -7.48 3.19 2.37
CA LYS A 66 -7.64 3.10 3.83
C LYS A 66 -7.44 1.67 4.36
N ARG A 67 -7.88 0.64 3.63
CA ARG A 67 -7.60 -0.77 3.99
C ARG A 67 -6.10 -1.06 3.95
N HIS A 68 -5.38 -0.55 2.95
CA HIS A 68 -3.94 -0.72 2.86
C HIS A 68 -3.20 0.00 3.99
N GLU A 69 -3.60 1.22 4.33
CA GLU A 69 -3.07 1.95 5.50
C GLU A 69 -3.30 1.18 6.80
N LYS A 70 -4.50 0.60 6.98
CA LYS A 70 -4.80 -0.22 8.16
C LYS A 70 -3.92 -1.45 8.23
N PHE A 71 -3.73 -2.15 7.11
CA PHE A 71 -2.80 -3.29 7.03
C PHE A 71 -1.36 -2.88 7.38
N ASN A 72 -0.90 -1.73 6.88
CA ASN A 72 0.39 -1.16 7.24
C ASN A 72 0.49 -0.81 8.74
N GLY A 73 -0.62 -0.45 9.38
CA GLY A 73 -0.71 -0.33 10.83
C GLY A 73 -0.53 -1.67 11.55
N VAL A 74 -1.16 -2.74 11.06
CA VAL A 74 -1.03 -4.08 11.65
C VAL A 74 0.41 -4.60 11.54
N THR A 75 1.09 -4.39 10.41
CA THR A 75 2.49 -4.80 10.25
C THR A 75 3.44 -4.02 11.17
N LYS A 76 3.10 -2.78 11.55
CA LYS A 76 3.85 -1.99 12.54
C LYS A 76 3.66 -2.46 13.98
N ASN A 77 2.71 -3.35 14.28
CA ASN A 77 2.64 -3.98 15.61
C ASN A 77 3.89 -4.83 15.92
N PHE A 78 4.61 -5.24 14.88
CA PHE A 78 5.88 -5.93 15.00
C PHE A 78 7.00 -4.90 15.21
N HIS A 79 7.57 -4.88 16.42
CA HIS A 79 8.59 -3.91 16.82
C HIS A 79 9.78 -3.80 15.85
N SER A 80 10.12 -4.91 15.20
CA SER A 80 11.14 -5.03 14.16
C SER A 80 10.88 -4.23 12.87
N VAL A 81 9.61 -3.86 12.60
CA VAL A 81 9.18 -3.06 11.44
C VAL A 81 8.93 -1.60 11.82
N ASP A 82 8.50 -1.40 13.07
CA ASP A 82 8.29 -0.09 13.68
C ASP A 82 9.62 0.64 13.96
N CYS A 83 10.56 -0.07 14.57
CA CYS A 83 11.89 0.42 14.88
C CYS A 83 12.95 0.01 13.85
N ARG A 84 14.18 0.53 14.02
CA ARG A 84 15.32 0.17 13.16
C ARG A 84 15.58 -1.35 13.20
N PHE A 85 15.45 -2.01 12.06
CA PHE A 85 15.80 -3.42 11.92
C PHE A 85 17.30 -3.64 12.19
N ARG A 86 17.63 -4.59 13.08
CA ARG A 86 19.00 -4.80 13.61
C ARG A 86 19.77 -5.96 12.98
N HIS A 87 19.16 -6.71 12.06
CA HIS A 87 19.82 -7.80 11.35
C HIS A 87 20.28 -7.37 9.95
N SER A 88 20.97 -8.26 9.22
CA SER A 88 21.44 -7.98 7.85
C SER A 88 20.29 -7.68 6.90
N ILE A 89 20.54 -6.81 5.92
CA ILE A 89 19.58 -6.45 4.86
C ILE A 89 19.06 -7.69 4.13
N ASP A 90 19.92 -8.68 3.90
CA ASP A 90 19.57 -9.93 3.21
C ASP A 90 18.44 -10.69 3.91
N LYS A 91 18.32 -10.54 5.23
CA LYS A 91 17.25 -11.15 6.03
C LYS A 91 15.98 -10.33 6.05
N PHE A 92 16.03 -9.04 5.72
CA PHE A 92 14.89 -8.15 5.83
C PHE A 92 13.74 -8.58 4.92
N LYS A 93 14.05 -8.97 3.68
CA LYS A 93 13.03 -9.42 2.72
C LYS A 93 12.24 -10.62 3.24
N SER A 94 12.94 -11.71 3.58
CA SER A 94 12.29 -12.92 4.10
C SER A 94 11.54 -12.67 5.40
N PHE A 95 12.08 -11.79 6.25
CA PHE A 95 11.44 -11.39 7.50
C PHE A 95 10.14 -10.60 7.26
N PHE A 96 10.16 -9.63 6.34
CA PHE A 96 8.99 -8.84 5.99
C PHE A 96 7.91 -9.72 5.35
N GLU A 97 8.29 -10.63 4.46
CA GLU A 97 7.37 -11.62 3.87
C GLU A 97 6.72 -12.49 4.96
N ALA A 98 7.50 -12.98 5.94
CA ALA A 98 6.96 -13.75 7.05
C ALA A 98 5.94 -12.97 7.89
N ILE A 99 6.22 -11.69 8.20
CA ILE A 99 5.25 -10.83 8.89
C ILE A 99 3.98 -10.66 8.07
N CYS A 100 4.08 -10.41 6.77
CA CYS A 100 2.91 -10.28 5.90
C CYS A 100 2.03 -11.54 5.93
N VAL A 101 2.63 -12.73 5.90
CA VAL A 101 1.91 -14.00 6.02
C VAL A 101 1.22 -14.13 7.38
N ILE A 102 1.90 -13.80 8.48
CA ILE A 102 1.30 -13.83 9.83
C ILE A 102 0.12 -12.86 9.91
N CYS A 103 0.26 -11.64 9.39
CA CYS A 103 -0.81 -10.65 9.34
C CYS A 103 -2.01 -11.17 8.53
N GLN A 104 -1.79 -11.86 7.41
CA GLN A 104 -2.86 -12.46 6.62
C GLN A 104 -3.64 -13.49 7.45
N TYR A 105 -2.96 -14.42 8.12
CA TYR A 105 -3.61 -15.40 9.00
C TYR A 105 -4.39 -14.73 10.15
N GLN A 106 -3.82 -13.70 10.77
CA GLN A 106 -4.50 -12.95 11.83
C GLN A 106 -5.77 -12.26 11.33
N ILE A 107 -5.76 -11.75 10.10
CA ILE A 107 -6.92 -11.12 9.47
C ILE A 107 -8.00 -12.15 9.15
N GLU A 108 -7.62 -13.36 8.73
CA GLU A 108 -8.57 -14.43 8.41
C GLU A 108 -9.19 -15.09 9.66
N THR A 109 -8.47 -15.13 10.79
CA THR A 109 -8.87 -15.90 11.97
C THR A 109 -9.38 -15.04 13.13
N ASP A 110 -8.55 -14.10 13.62
CA ASP A 110 -8.73 -13.48 14.93
C ASP A 110 -9.20 -12.02 14.86
N LYS A 111 -8.73 -11.29 13.85
CA LYS A 111 -8.83 -9.82 13.75
C LYS A 111 -9.09 -9.37 12.31
N PRO A 112 -10.27 -9.68 11.75
CA PRO A 112 -10.60 -9.26 10.40
C PRO A 112 -10.50 -7.75 10.25
N LEU A 113 -10.03 -7.32 9.08
CA LEU A 113 -10.09 -5.92 8.69
C LEU A 113 -11.58 -5.56 8.57
N TYR A 114 -12.07 -4.76 9.51
CA TYR A 114 -13.43 -4.25 9.49
C TYR A 114 -13.66 -3.38 8.25
N ASP A 115 -14.92 -3.26 7.85
CA ASP A 115 -15.27 -2.43 6.70
C ASP A 115 -14.96 -0.96 7.01
N VAL A 116 -14.15 -0.36 6.14
CA VAL A 116 -13.84 1.05 6.23
C VAL A 116 -15.03 1.82 5.67
N LEU A 117 -15.82 2.39 6.57
CA LEU A 117 -16.83 3.38 6.23
C LEU A 117 -16.11 4.67 5.83
N VAL A 118 -16.32 5.12 4.60
CA VAL A 118 -15.77 6.39 4.11
C VAL A 118 -16.84 7.46 4.35
N GLU A 119 -16.78 8.09 5.54
CA GLU A 119 -17.75 9.09 6.02
C GLU A 119 -17.92 10.26 5.05
N ASP A 120 -16.83 10.71 4.40
CA ASP A 120 -16.83 11.80 3.41
C ASP A 120 -17.67 11.51 2.14
N VAL A 121 -18.27 10.32 2.02
CA VAL A 121 -19.18 9.99 0.90
C VAL A 121 -20.60 9.62 1.38
N LEU A 122 -20.86 9.65 2.69
CA LEU A 122 -22.20 9.46 3.27
C LEU A 122 -22.98 10.77 3.38
N GLN A 123 -22.29 11.92 3.45
CA GLN A 123 -22.92 13.24 3.64
C GLN A 123 -23.63 13.82 2.41
N GLU A 124 -23.56 13.18 1.24
CA GLU A 124 -24.21 13.65 -0.01
C GLU A 124 -25.34 12.71 -0.49
N ASP A 125 -25.85 11.84 0.38
CA ASP A 125 -27.03 10.99 0.11
C ASP A 125 -28.36 11.59 0.65
N GLU A 126 -28.36 12.86 1.08
CA GLU A 126 -29.57 13.67 1.35
C GLU A 126 -29.86 14.69 0.23
#